data_AF-A0A1Y1JE33-F1
#
_entry.id   AF-A0A1Y1JE33-F1
#
_cell.length_a   1.000
_cell.length_b   1.000
_cell.length_c   1.000
_cell.angle_alpha   90.00
_cell.angle_beta   90.00
_cell.angle_gamma   90.00
#
_symmetry.space_group_name_H-M   'P 1'
#
loop_
_entity.id
_entity.type
_entity.pdbx_description
1 polymer ?
#
loop_
_entity_poly.entity_id
_entity_poly.type
_entity_poly.pdbx_seq_one_letter_code
_entity_poly.pdbx_strand_id
1 'polypeptide(L)'
;MNVFRKFCFFSQRRYLGNIVRGPRPNEIAKNLEYAVDFFHRKSHTYQDFKQQCESLRIFIYFGLVGVLSVDLLINPLKSSYWDQFSPMNIMRRFFLFFKNKEDNIFRHNGSSSYEKYMQLIR
;
A
#
# COMPACT_ATOMS: atom_id res chain seq x y z
N MET A 1 2.42 -42.41 -19.45
CA MET A 1 1.70 -41.40 -20.26
C MET A 1 1.45 -40.16 -19.42
N ASN A 2 2.40 -39.21 -19.43
CA ASN A 2 2.31 -37.98 -18.63
C ASN A 2 1.55 -36.91 -19.41
N VAL A 3 0.44 -36.47 -18.83
CA VAL A 3 -0.50 -35.48 -19.33
C VAL A 3 0.16 -34.10 -19.25
N PHE A 4 1.13 -33.84 -20.14
CA PHE A 4 1.59 -32.50 -20.50
C PHE A 4 0.44 -31.79 -21.24
N ARG A 5 -0.59 -31.39 -20.49
CA ARG A 5 -1.59 -30.42 -20.96
C ARG A 5 -0.86 -29.10 -21.14
N LYS A 6 -0.33 -28.91 -22.35
CA LYS A 6 0.00 -27.63 -22.95
C LYS A 6 -1.18 -26.68 -22.69
N PHE A 7 -1.09 -25.85 -21.66
CA PHE A 7 -1.83 -24.59 -21.61
C PHE A 7 -1.22 -23.70 -22.69
N CYS A 8 -1.62 -23.95 -23.93
CA CYS A 8 -1.39 -23.04 -25.03
C CYS A 8 -2.28 -21.84 -24.74
N PHE A 9 -1.74 -20.82 -24.08
CA PHE A 9 -2.35 -19.50 -24.04
C PHE A 9 -2.54 -19.06 -25.48
N PHE A 10 -3.75 -19.24 -26.01
CA PHE A 10 -4.14 -18.71 -27.31
C PHE A 10 -4.16 -17.20 -27.15
N SER A 11 -3.01 -16.57 -27.38
CA SER A 11 -2.88 -15.13 -27.51
C SER A 11 -3.67 -14.71 -28.75
N GLN A 12 -4.96 -14.45 -28.59
CA GLN A 12 -5.77 -13.83 -29.63
C GLN A 12 -5.21 -12.42 -29.89
N ARG A 13 -4.39 -12.29 -30.95
CA ARG A 13 -3.95 -10.99 -31.45
C ARG A 13 -5.06 -10.42 -32.33
N ARG A 14 -5.78 -9.42 -31.80
CA ARG A 14 -6.68 -8.60 -32.61
C ARG A 14 -5.86 -7.59 -33.40
N TYR A 15 -5.82 -7.73 -34.72
CA TYR A 15 -5.22 -6.78 -35.65
C TYR A 15 -6.24 -5.71 -36.07
N LEU A 16 -6.85 -5.04 -35.08
CA LEU A 16 -7.70 -3.87 -35.32
C LEU A 16 -6.78 -2.68 -35.63
N GLY A 17 -6.63 -2.38 -36.93
CA GLY A 17 -5.98 -1.22 -37.53
C GLY A 17 -5.00 -0.45 -36.64
N ASN A 18 -3.71 -0.77 -36.75
CA ASN A 18 -2.51 0.02 -36.48
C ASN A 18 -2.60 1.29 -35.61
N ILE A 19 -3.31 1.25 -34.48
CA ILE A 19 -3.21 2.29 -33.46
C ILE A 19 -2.08 1.89 -32.51
N VAL A 20 -1.12 2.79 -32.33
CA VAL A 20 -0.05 2.61 -31.36
C VAL A 20 -0.70 2.42 -29.99
N ARG A 21 -0.47 1.27 -29.36
CA ARG A 21 -0.90 1.05 -27.97
C ARG A 21 -0.33 2.18 -27.11
N GLY A 22 -1.19 2.83 -26.33
CA GLY A 22 -0.75 3.82 -25.34
C GLY A 22 0.24 3.23 -24.33
N PRO A 23 0.87 4.08 -23.52
CA PRO A 23 1.85 3.66 -22.53
C PRO A 23 1.34 2.53 -21.63
N ARG A 24 2.26 1.64 -21.27
CA ARG A 24 1.92 0.55 -20.34
C ARG A 24 1.71 1.11 -18.93
N PRO A 25 0.95 0.43 -18.06
CA PRO A 25 0.77 0.87 -16.66
C PRO A 25 2.11 1.08 -15.91
N ASN A 26 3.13 0.30 -16.25
CA ASN A 26 4.46 0.37 -15.64
C ASN A 26 5.26 1.62 -16.07
N GLU A 27 4.87 2.30 -17.15
CA GLU A 27 5.55 3.51 -17.66
C GLU A 27 4.98 4.77 -16.99
N ILE A 28 5.22 4.93 -15.69
CA ILE A 28 4.61 5.97 -14.85
C ILE A 28 4.87 7.39 -15.39
N ALA A 29 6.09 7.67 -15.87
CA ALA A 29 6.43 8.99 -16.40
C ALA A 29 5.58 9.38 -17.62
N LYS A 30 5.35 8.44 -18.54
CA LYS A 30 4.50 8.68 -19.73
C LYS A 30 3.04 8.81 -19.32
N ASN A 31 2.58 7.96 -18.41
CA ASN A 31 1.21 8.06 -17.90
C ASN A 31 0.96 9.40 -17.19
N LEU A 32 1.96 9.94 -16.49
CA LEU A 32 1.87 11.24 -15.84
C LEU A 32 1.71 12.37 -16.87
N GLU A 33 2.45 12.32 -17.98
CA GLU A 33 2.30 13.29 -19.07
C GLU A 33 0.87 13.29 -19.64
N TYR A 34 0.31 12.11 -19.96
CA TYR A 34 -1.07 12.01 -20.42
C TYR A 34 -2.11 12.43 -19.38
N ALA A 35 -1.85 12.17 -18.09
CA ALA A 35 -2.74 12.57 -17.01
C ALA A 35 -2.75 14.10 -16.83
N VAL A 36 -1.59 14.75 -16.96
CA VAL A 36 -1.47 16.22 -16.95
C VAL A 36 -2.13 16.82 -18.19
N ASP A 37 -1.91 16.22 -19.37
CA ASP A 37 -2.53 16.65 -20.61
C ASP A 37 -4.06 16.60 -20.58
N PHE A 38 -4.67 15.73 -19.76
CA PHE A 38 -6.12 15.72 -19.55
C PHE A 38 -6.66 17.07 -19.04
N PHE A 39 -5.89 17.78 -18.21
CA PHE A 39 -6.30 19.06 -17.63
C PHE A 39 -5.84 20.27 -18.45
N HIS A 40 -4.72 20.14 -19.16
CA HIS A 40 -4.10 21.26 -19.87
C HIS A 40 -4.39 21.29 -21.39
N ARG A 41 -4.70 20.14 -22.00
CA ARG A 41 -4.86 20.03 -23.45
C ARG A 41 -6.23 19.45 -23.80
N LYS A 42 -6.88 20.01 -24.82
CA LYS A 42 -8.11 19.44 -25.36
C LYS A 42 -7.78 18.19 -26.17
N SER A 43 -8.44 17.07 -25.88
CA SER A 43 -8.33 15.85 -26.70
C SER A 43 -8.97 16.07 -28.07
N HIS A 44 -8.23 15.85 -29.15
CA HIS A 44 -8.75 15.97 -30.52
C HIS A 44 -9.39 14.68 -31.02
N THR A 45 -8.87 13.52 -30.58
CA THR A 45 -9.39 12.20 -30.94
C THR A 45 -9.97 11.51 -29.72
N TYR A 46 -11.02 10.69 -29.92
CA TYR A 46 -11.58 9.84 -28.85
C TYR A 46 -10.53 8.91 -28.22
N GLN A 47 -9.57 8.45 -29.02
CA GLN A 47 -8.49 7.57 -28.57
C GLN A 47 -7.56 8.29 -27.59
N ASP A 48 -7.24 9.56 -27.86
CA ASP A 48 -6.42 10.39 -26.97
C ASP A 48 -7.15 10.62 -25.65
N PHE A 49 -8.44 10.99 -25.73
CA PHE A 49 -9.29 11.17 -24.55
C PHE A 49 -9.35 9.90 -23.69
N LYS A 50 -9.55 8.75 -24.34
CA LYS A 50 -9.57 7.44 -23.66
C LYS A 50 -8.23 7.17 -22.97
N GLN A 51 -7.12 7.40 -23.65
CA GLN A 51 -5.78 7.16 -23.09
C GLN A 51 -5.50 8.06 -21.89
N GLN A 52 -5.87 9.33 -21.97
CA GLN A 52 -5.77 10.28 -20.86
C GLN A 52 -6.57 9.80 -19.64
N CYS A 53 -7.82 9.38 -19.82
CA CYS A 53 -8.65 8.81 -18.74
C CYS A 53 -8.05 7.55 -18.11
N GLU A 54 -7.52 6.63 -18.92
CA GLU A 54 -6.87 5.41 -18.42
C GLU A 54 -5.60 5.73 -17.63
N SER A 55 -4.80 6.68 -18.09
CA SER A 55 -3.61 7.14 -17.37
C SER A 55 -3.97 7.82 -16.04
N LEU A 56 -5.00 8.66 -16.04
CA LEU A 56 -5.50 9.38 -14.86
C LEU A 56 -6.05 8.43 -13.79
N ARG A 57 -6.72 7.34 -14.19
CA ARG A 57 -7.32 6.36 -13.26
C ARG A 57 -6.32 5.83 -12.24
N ILE A 58 -5.10 5.51 -12.67
CA ILE A 58 -4.06 4.94 -11.80
C ILE A 58 -3.69 5.96 -10.73
N PHE A 59 -3.50 7.22 -11.10
CA PHE A 59 -3.15 8.29 -10.16
C PHE A 59 -4.29 8.62 -9.20
N ILE A 60 -5.55 8.64 -9.67
CA ILE A 60 -6.71 8.84 -8.80
C ILE A 60 -6.81 7.71 -7.78
N TYR A 61 -6.67 6.46 -8.21
CA TYR A 61 -6.76 5.31 -7.32
C TYR A 61 -5.70 5.37 -6.22
N PHE A 62 -4.42 5.50 -6.60
CA PHE A 62 -3.34 5.56 -5.61
C PHE A 62 -3.35 6.85 -4.80
N GLY A 63 -3.78 7.96 -5.38
CA GLY A 63 -3.97 9.22 -4.67
C GLY A 63 -5.02 9.10 -3.58
N LEU A 64 -6.20 8.57 -3.90
CA LEU A 64 -7.29 8.38 -2.95
C LEU A 64 -6.91 7.38 -1.86
N VAL A 65 -6.38 6.21 -2.24
CA VAL A 65 -5.89 5.21 -1.27
C VAL A 65 -4.79 5.79 -0.39
N GLY A 66 -3.86 6.56 -0.96
CA GLY A 66 -2.78 7.21 -0.21
C GLY A 66 -3.30 8.24 0.78
N VAL A 67 -4.20 9.12 0.35
CA VAL A 67 -4.81 10.14 1.21
C VAL A 67 -5.59 9.51 2.35
N LEU A 68 -6.45 8.52 2.06
CA LEU A 68 -7.20 7.82 3.11
C LEU A 68 -6.29 7.05 4.06
N SER A 69 -5.20 6.46 3.55
CA SER A 69 -4.23 5.75 4.40
C SER A 69 -3.48 6.72 5.32
N VAL A 70 -3.11 7.90 4.84
CA VAL A 70 -2.46 8.93 5.66
C VAL A 70 -3.43 9.51 6.68
N ASP A 71 -4.67 9.81 6.29
CA ASP A 71 -5.71 10.28 7.21
C ASP A 71 -5.95 9.27 8.33
N LEU A 72 -6.01 7.99 7.98
CA LEU A 72 -6.16 6.89 8.94
C LEU A 72 -4.98 6.76 9.91
N LEU A 73 -3.76 7.12 9.48
CA LEU A 73 -2.58 7.13 10.35
C LEU A 73 -2.56 8.32 11.30
N ILE A 74 -3.02 9.49 10.86
CA ILE A 74 -3.10 10.71 11.67
C ILE A 74 -4.26 10.63 12.67
N ASN A 75 -5.41 10.13 12.20
CA ASN A 75 -6.65 9.97 12.95
C ASN A 75 -6.99 8.48 13.09
N PRO A 76 -6.28 7.73 13.96
CA PRO A 76 -6.57 6.32 14.15
C PRO A 76 -8.00 6.12 14.67
N LEU A 77 -8.65 5.05 14.23
CA LEU A 77 -9.98 4.73 14.76
C LEU A 77 -9.87 4.40 16.26
N LYS A 78 -10.94 4.69 17.00
CA LYS A 78 -11.05 4.48 18.44
C LYS A 78 -11.22 3.00 18.81
N SER A 79 -10.41 2.12 18.23
CA SER A 79 -10.39 0.69 18.52
C SER A 79 -9.07 0.29 19.18
N SER A 80 -9.16 -0.66 20.12
CA SER A 80 -7.99 -1.23 20.80
C SER A 80 -6.95 -1.82 19.82
N TYR A 81 -7.40 -2.24 18.64
CA TYR A 81 -6.52 -2.77 17.58
C TYR A 81 -5.51 -1.74 17.06
N TRP A 82 -5.88 -0.46 16.95
CA TRP A 82 -4.94 0.57 16.49
C TRP A 82 -3.83 0.83 17.50
N ASP A 83 -4.09 0.66 18.79
CA ASP A 83 -3.05 0.81 19.82
C ASP A 83 -2.03 -0.35 19.76
N GLN A 84 -2.48 -1.58 19.48
CA GLN A 84 -1.57 -2.74 19.42
C GLN A 84 -0.86 -2.88 18.06
N PHE A 85 -1.59 -2.65 16.96
CA PHE A 85 -1.16 -2.97 15.60
C PHE A 85 -0.97 -1.74 14.71
N SER A 86 -0.99 -0.52 15.26
CA SER A 86 -0.57 0.64 14.48
C SER A 86 0.83 0.40 13.91
N PRO A 87 1.07 0.71 12.62
CA PRO A 87 2.39 0.56 12.01
C PRO A 87 3.49 1.22 12.83
N MET A 88 3.20 2.37 13.46
CA MET A 88 4.14 3.08 14.32
C MET A 88 4.53 2.25 15.55
N ASN A 89 3.55 1.62 16.19
CA ASN A 89 3.75 0.77 17.38
C ASN A 89 4.40 -0.57 17.03
N ILE A 90 4.06 -1.17 15.89
CA ILE A 90 4.74 -2.38 15.38
C ILE A 90 6.20 -2.07 15.08
N MET A 91 6.50 -0.98 14.36
CA MET A 91 7.87 -0.58 14.09
C MET A 91 8.64 -0.32 15.39
N ARG A 92 8.04 0.42 16.33
CA ARG A 92 8.64 0.65 17.65
C ARG A 92 8.92 -0.67 18.39
N ARG A 93 7.96 -1.60 18.44
CA ARG A 93 8.13 -2.92 19.09
C ARG A 93 9.21 -3.75 18.39
N PHE A 94 9.27 -3.71 17.06
CA PHE A 94 10.29 -4.38 16.27
C PHE A 94 11.68 -3.84 16.62
N PHE A 95 11.88 -2.51 16.57
CA PHE A 95 13.17 -1.92 16.94
C PHE A 95 13.53 -2.10 18.42
N LEU A 96 12.55 -2.09 19.33
CA LEU A 96 12.77 -2.43 20.73
C LEU A 96 13.15 -3.90 20.92
N PHE A 97 12.58 -4.82 20.15
CA PHE A 97 12.96 -6.23 20.17
C PHE A 97 14.43 -6.42 19.80
N PHE A 98 14.93 -5.70 18.77
CA PHE A 98 16.35 -5.74 18.41
C PHE A 98 17.25 -4.95 19.36
N LYS A 99 16.73 -3.92 20.05
CA LYS A 99 17.48 -3.10 21.00
C LYS A 99 17.58 -3.75 22.38
N ASN A 100 16.62 -4.58 22.76
CA ASN A 100 16.68 -5.37 23.97
C ASN A 100 17.83 -6.39 23.82
N LYS A 101 19.01 -6.03 24.33
CA LYS A 101 19.97 -7.05 24.75
C LYS A 101 19.26 -7.91 25.78
N GLU A 102 19.44 -9.23 25.68
CA GLU A 102 18.97 -10.16 26.69
C GLU A 102 19.48 -9.69 28.05
N ASP A 103 18.60 -9.07 28.85
CA ASP A 103 18.87 -8.94 30.27
C ASP A 103 18.95 -10.37 30.77
N ASN A 104 20.12 -10.75 31.30
CA ASN A 104 20.41 -12.09 31.82
C ASN A 104 19.13 -12.72 32.38
N ILE A 105 18.79 -13.94 31.97
CA ILE A 105 17.62 -14.77 32.36
C ILE A 105 17.25 -14.80 33.87
N PHE A 106 18.06 -14.19 34.75
CA PHE A 106 17.84 -14.02 36.18
C PHE A 106 17.46 -12.59 36.62
N ARG A 107 17.48 -11.58 35.73
CA ARG A 107 16.99 -10.21 36.02
C ARG A 107 15.53 -10.11 35.62
N HIS A 108 14.67 -10.32 36.60
CA HIS A 108 13.26 -9.96 36.53
C HIS A 108 13.15 -8.43 36.36
N ASN A 109 12.49 -7.96 35.31
CA ASN A 109 12.25 -6.54 35.08
C ASN A 109 11.22 -6.06 36.12
N GLY A 110 11.71 -5.52 37.24
CA GLY A 110 10.93 -5.06 38.39
C GLY A 110 10.09 -3.82 38.12
N SER A 111 9.14 -3.87 37.19
CA SER A 111 8.22 -2.74 36.91
C SER A 111 6.84 -2.87 37.55
N SER A 112 6.61 -3.84 38.43
CA SER A 112 5.67 -3.67 39.54
C SER A 112 6.17 -4.44 40.76
N SER A 113 6.59 -3.72 41.80
CA SER A 113 6.82 -4.35 43.10
C SER A 113 5.46 -4.85 43.61
N TYR A 114 5.35 -6.15 43.89
CA TYR A 114 4.17 -6.79 44.51
C TYR A 114 3.69 -6.03 45.76
N GLU A 115 4.63 -5.35 46.43
CA GLU A 115 4.40 -4.44 47.55
C GLU A 115 3.38 -3.33 47.26
N LYS A 116 3.31 -2.83 46.01
CA LYS A 116 2.37 -1.77 45.61
C LYS A 116 0.93 -2.28 45.48
N TYR A 117 0.74 -3.56 45.18
CA TYR A 117 -0.58 -4.20 45.15
C TYR A 117 -1.12 -4.45 46.57
N MET A 118 -0.24 -4.79 47.52
CA MET A 118 -0.62 -5.01 48.92
C MET A 118 -1.08 -3.72 49.65
N GLN A 119 -0.66 -2.55 49.17
CA GLN A 119 -1.09 -1.27 49.74
C GLN A 119 -2.51 -0.83 49.33
N LEU A 120 -3.06 -1.37 48.23
CA LEU A 120 -4.40 -1.02 47.74
C LEU A 120 -5.52 -1.87 48.36
N ILE A 121 -5.18 -2.98 49.01
CA ILE A 121 -6.13 -3.95 49.59
C ILE A 121 -6.35 -3.69 51.10
N ARG A 122 -5.57 -2.80 51.71
CA ARG A 122 -5.74 -2.38 53.11
C ARG A 122 -6.57 -1.12 53.22
#